data_AF-A0AB36YZU7-F1
#
_entry.id   AF-A0AB36YZU7-F1
#
_cell.length_a   1.000
_cell.length_b   1.000
_cell.length_c   1.000
_cell.angle_alpha   90.00
_cell.angle_beta   90.00
_cell.angle_gamma   90.00
#
_symmetry.space_group_name_H-M   'P 1'
#
loop_
_entity.id
_entity.type
_entity.pdbx_description
1 polymer ?
#
loop_
_entity_poly.entity_id
_entity_poly.type
_entity_poly.pdbx_seq_one_letter_code
_entity_poly.pdbx_strand_id
1 'polypeptide(L)'
;MSNQNDLDDQLYILLASMKEYREAIADDKKRLEQFYNQVASGVLDKAEKSLENTNKKHTGALNNSIQALNEATNRLNLKLIFIFASTFVAVMMVFILAIFLYIPSKDEIDERRADMAVLKKYPLQIRESDGETLVRIMRKNCYSFEPSSVKEKTYDWCQIDPKKY
;
A
#
# COMPACT_ATOMS: atom_id res chain seq x y z
N MET A 1 5.96 33.84 112.58
CA MET A 1 5.75 32.66 111.71
C MET A 1 4.64 32.94 110.67
N SER A 2 4.76 34.01 109.87
CA SER A 2 3.79 34.35 108.80
C SER A 2 4.40 34.30 107.40
N ASN A 3 5.71 34.57 107.26
CA ASN A 3 6.42 34.56 105.97
C ASN A 3 6.69 33.17 105.39
N GLN A 4 6.58 32.11 106.18
CA GLN A 4 6.96 30.76 105.75
C GLN A 4 5.83 30.05 105.00
N ASN A 5 4.57 30.29 105.41
CA ASN A 5 3.41 29.77 104.69
C ASN A 5 3.20 30.45 103.33
N ASP A 6 3.47 31.76 103.21
CA ASP A 6 3.33 32.52 101.95
C ASP A 6 4.35 32.08 100.88
N LEU A 7 5.54 31.64 101.32
CA LEU A 7 6.58 31.12 100.44
C LEU A 7 6.24 29.70 99.91
N ASP A 8 5.66 28.85 100.75
CA ASP A 8 5.22 27.50 100.34
C ASP A 8 4.03 27.56 99.38
N ASP A 9 3.09 28.49 99.58
CA ASP A 9 1.95 28.68 98.67
C ASP A 9 2.41 29.19 97.28
N GLN A 10 3.37 30.12 97.22
CA GLN A 10 3.96 30.55 95.95
C GLN A 10 4.70 29.42 95.24
N LEU A 11 5.42 28.58 95.97
CA LEU A 11 6.13 27.42 95.41
C LEU A 11 5.15 26.39 94.83
N TYR A 12 4.00 26.17 95.49
CA TYR A 12 2.96 25.26 95.02
C TYR A 12 2.29 25.76 93.73
N ILE A 13 1.96 27.06 93.66
CA ILE A 13 1.38 27.69 92.47
C ILE A 13 2.37 27.61 91.29
N LEU A 14 3.67 27.84 91.53
CA LEU A 14 4.71 27.74 90.51
C LEU A 14 4.89 26.31 89.98
N LEU A 15 4.82 25.31 90.86
CA LEU A 15 4.89 23.90 90.47
C LEU A 15 3.68 23.47 89.65
N ALA A 16 2.48 23.94 90.01
CA ALA A 16 1.25 23.69 89.26
C ALA A 16 1.32 24.30 87.84
N SER A 17 1.76 25.56 87.72
CA SER A 17 1.88 26.21 86.41
C SER A 17 2.96 25.54 85.54
N MET A 18 4.10 25.18 86.11
CA MET A 18 5.16 24.43 85.40
C MET A 18 4.67 23.07 84.89
N LYS A 19 3.80 22.38 85.64
CA LYS A 19 3.18 21.13 85.21
C LYS A 19 2.22 21.37 84.04
N GLU A 20 1.40 22.41 84.13
CA GLU A 20 0.46 22.81 83.07
C GLU A 20 1.20 23.20 81.77
N TYR A 21 2.30 23.94 81.87
CA TYR A 21 3.17 24.24 80.72
C TYR A 21 3.77 22.97 80.10
N ARG A 22 4.19 21.99 80.92
CA ARG A 22 4.74 20.73 80.41
C ARG A 22 3.69 19.90 79.67
N GLU A 23 2.46 19.89 80.16
CA GLU A 23 1.33 19.24 79.50
C GLU A 23 0.96 19.94 78.19
N ALA A 24 0.92 21.28 78.17
CA ALA A 24 0.70 22.06 76.96
C ALA A 24 1.78 21.82 75.88
N ILE A 25 3.06 21.79 76.27
CA ILE A 25 4.17 21.49 75.34
C ILE A 25 4.05 20.07 74.78
N ALA A 26 3.62 19.10 75.60
CA ALA A 26 3.44 17.72 75.14
C ALA A 26 2.26 17.59 74.16
N ASP A 27 1.16 18.31 74.40
CA ASP A 27 0.00 18.36 73.50
C ASP A 27 0.36 19.04 72.17
N ASP A 28 1.06 20.18 72.22
CA ASP A 28 1.53 20.87 71.02
C ASP A 28 2.47 20.00 70.17
N LYS A 29 3.37 19.25 70.81
CA LYS A 29 4.25 18.29 70.11
C LYS A 29 3.43 17.22 69.39
N LYS A 30 2.42 16.65 70.05
CA LYS A 30 1.54 15.64 69.46
C LYS A 30 0.76 16.19 68.28
N ARG A 31 0.26 17.42 68.39
CA ARG A 31 -0.47 18.11 67.31
C ARG A 31 0.44 18.41 66.13
N LEU A 32 1.69 18.78 66.38
CA LEU A 32 2.70 19.01 65.34
C LEU A 32 3.06 17.71 64.59
N GLU A 33 3.21 16.59 65.30
CA GLU A 33 3.44 15.28 64.68
C GLU A 33 2.25 14.84 63.80
N GLN A 34 1.02 15.05 64.28
CA GLN A 34 -0.18 14.78 63.50
C GLN A 34 -0.27 15.66 62.25
N PHE A 35 0.01 16.96 62.40
CA PHE A 35 0.03 17.89 61.28
C PHE A 35 1.10 17.50 60.24
N TYR A 36 2.32 17.17 60.68
CA TYR A 36 3.39 16.74 59.78
C TYR A 36 2.99 15.49 59.00
N ASN A 37 2.43 14.48 59.68
CA ASN A 37 1.98 13.24 59.05
C ASN A 37 0.83 13.47 58.07
N GLN A 38 -0.11 14.36 58.39
CA GLN A 38 -1.24 14.69 57.52
C GLN A 38 -0.79 15.50 56.29
N VAL A 39 0.15 16.44 56.46
CA VAL A 39 0.69 17.21 55.34
C VAL A 39 1.56 16.32 54.46
N ALA A 40 2.44 15.50 55.04
CA ALA A 40 3.29 14.58 54.29
C ALA A 40 2.45 13.58 53.49
N SER A 41 1.48 12.92 54.12
CA SER A 41 0.59 11.98 53.42
C SER A 41 -0.32 12.66 52.40
N GLY A 42 -0.89 13.82 52.73
CA GLY A 42 -1.80 14.55 51.84
C GLY A 42 -1.11 15.13 50.61
N VAL A 43 0.11 15.65 50.76
CA VAL A 43 0.92 16.14 49.64
C VAL A 43 1.39 14.98 48.77
N LEU A 44 1.84 13.88 49.38
CA LEU A 44 2.28 12.69 48.66
C LEU A 44 1.14 12.04 47.85
N ASP A 45 -0.02 11.79 48.47
CA ASP A 45 -1.19 11.21 47.82
C ASP A 45 -1.71 12.10 46.68
N LYS A 46 -1.72 13.42 46.88
CA LYS A 46 -2.14 14.36 45.84
C LYS A 46 -1.15 14.38 44.67
N ALA A 47 0.14 14.32 44.95
CA ALA A 47 1.18 14.26 43.92
C ALA A 47 1.09 12.94 43.13
N GLU A 48 0.94 11.81 43.82
CA GLU A 48 0.81 10.48 43.22
C GLU A 48 -0.43 10.39 42.34
N LYS A 49 -1.61 10.78 42.84
CA LYS A 49 -2.85 10.81 42.07
C LYS A 49 -2.76 11.76 40.87
N SER A 50 -2.16 12.94 41.05
CA SER A 50 -1.98 13.89 39.95
C SER A 50 -1.07 13.30 38.87
N LEU A 51 0.01 12.63 39.26
CA LEU A 51 0.95 12.00 38.34
C LEU A 51 0.28 10.82 37.60
N GLU A 52 -0.45 9.97 38.32
CA GLU A 52 -1.18 8.83 37.74
C GLU A 52 -2.24 9.29 36.73
N ASN A 53 -3.05 10.30 37.09
CA ASN A 53 -4.07 10.84 36.19
C ASN A 53 -3.45 11.50 34.96
N THR A 54 -2.36 12.25 35.15
CA THR A 54 -1.63 12.90 34.05
C THR A 54 -1.04 11.85 33.12
N ASN A 55 -0.42 10.80 33.66
CA ASN A 55 0.15 9.72 32.88
C ASN A 55 -0.94 8.93 32.12
N LYS A 56 -2.07 8.59 32.76
CA LYS A 56 -3.23 7.96 32.09
C LYS A 56 -3.79 8.82 30.96
N LYS A 57 -3.88 10.14 31.15
CA LYS A 57 -4.36 11.07 30.12
C LYS A 57 -3.38 11.15 28.95
N HIS A 58 -2.07 11.25 29.21
CA HIS A 58 -1.06 11.30 28.15
C HIS A 58 -0.94 9.98 27.39
N THR A 59 -0.95 8.84 28.08
CA THR A 59 -0.93 7.52 27.44
C THR A 59 -2.20 7.25 26.64
N GLY A 60 -3.38 7.62 27.16
CA GLY A 60 -4.64 7.53 26.41
C GLY A 60 -4.64 8.40 25.14
N ALA A 61 -4.17 9.65 25.25
CA ALA A 61 -4.05 10.54 24.09
C ALA A 61 -3.05 10.00 23.05
N LEU A 62 -1.93 9.42 23.49
CA LEU A 62 -0.95 8.79 22.62
C LEU A 62 -1.54 7.56 21.91
N ASN A 63 -2.24 6.69 22.63
CA ASN A 63 -2.85 5.48 22.06
C ASN A 63 -3.91 5.84 21.00
N ASN A 64 -4.78 6.82 21.28
CA ASN A 64 -5.76 7.32 20.31
C ASN A 64 -5.07 7.91 19.07
N SER A 65 -3.96 8.63 19.26
CA SER A 65 -3.19 9.20 18.16
C SER A 65 -2.53 8.11 17.32
N ILE A 66 -1.96 7.08 17.94
CA ILE A 66 -1.38 5.91 17.25
C ILE A 66 -2.45 5.15 16.46
N GLN A 67 -3.64 4.96 17.04
CA GLN A 67 -4.75 4.30 16.35
C GLN A 67 -5.18 5.07 15.09
N ALA A 68 -5.38 6.38 15.21
CA ALA A 68 -5.71 7.23 14.08
C ALA A 68 -4.61 7.23 13.00
N LEU A 69 -3.34 7.23 13.42
CA LEU A 69 -2.20 7.18 12.50
C LEU A 69 -2.13 5.84 11.75
N ASN A 70 -2.38 4.73 12.45
CA ASN A 70 -2.38 3.39 11.86
C ASN A 70 -3.54 3.23 10.86
N GLU A 71 -4.72 3.74 11.20
CA GLU A 71 -5.87 3.75 10.29
C GLU A 71 -5.61 4.61 9.04
N ALA A 72 -5.06 5.81 9.21
CA ALA A 72 -4.68 6.68 8.10
C ALA A 72 -3.61 6.04 7.22
N THR A 73 -2.61 5.40 7.82
CA THR A 73 -1.54 4.67 7.11
C THR A 73 -2.11 3.49 6.32
N ASN A 74 -2.99 2.69 6.93
CA ASN A 74 -3.62 1.56 6.26
C ASN A 74 -4.50 2.01 5.08
N ARG A 75 -5.26 3.09 5.26
CA ARG A 75 -6.07 3.68 4.17
C ARG A 75 -5.19 4.23 3.05
N LEU A 76 -4.06 4.86 3.36
CA LEU A 76 -3.12 5.36 2.36
C LEU A 76 -2.46 4.21 1.59
N ASN A 77 -2.07 3.14 2.29
CA ASN A 77 -1.48 1.95 1.69
C ASN A 77 -2.49 1.25 0.75
N LEU A 78 -3.74 1.08 1.18
CA LEU A 78 -4.81 0.56 0.32
C LEU A 78 -5.04 1.40 -0.94
N LYS A 79 -5.06 2.73 -0.82
CA LYS A 79 -5.18 3.62 -1.98
C LYS A 79 -4.03 3.43 -2.96
N LEU A 80 -2.80 3.37 -2.46
CA LEU A 80 -1.62 3.16 -3.30
C LEU A 80 -1.67 1.81 -4.01
N ILE A 81 -1.98 0.73 -3.29
CA ILE A 81 -2.14 -0.62 -3.87
C ILE A 81 -3.18 -0.60 -4.99
N PHE A 82 -4.33 0.04 -4.77
CA PHE A 82 -5.40 0.11 -5.76
C PHE A 82 -4.98 0.91 -7.00
N ILE A 83 -4.30 2.04 -6.82
CA ILE A 83 -3.77 2.86 -7.93
C ILE A 83 -2.78 2.03 -8.75
N PHE A 84 -1.77 1.43 -8.12
CA PHE A 84 -0.77 0.61 -8.81
C PHE A 84 -1.41 -0.58 -9.53
N ALA A 85 -2.30 -1.32 -8.87
CA ALA A 85 -3.02 -2.44 -9.48
C ALA A 85 -3.83 -1.99 -10.70
N SER A 86 -4.56 -0.88 -10.59
CA SER A 86 -5.37 -0.35 -11.70
C SER A 86 -4.50 0.05 -12.90
N THR A 87 -3.37 0.72 -12.65
CA THR A 87 -2.44 1.11 -13.72
C THR A 87 -1.80 -0.09 -14.39
N PHE A 88 -1.42 -1.11 -13.63
CA PHE A 88 -0.86 -2.34 -14.19
C PHE A 88 -1.86 -3.06 -15.09
N VAL A 89 -3.11 -3.21 -14.64
CA VAL A 89 -4.17 -3.84 -15.45
C VAL A 89 -4.42 -3.05 -16.74
N ALA A 90 -4.48 -1.72 -16.67
CA ALA A 90 -4.65 -0.88 -17.85
C ALA A 90 -3.51 -1.07 -18.87
N VAL A 91 -2.26 -1.08 -18.42
CA VAL A 91 -1.09 -1.31 -19.28
C VAL A 91 -1.13 -2.71 -19.91
N MET A 92 -1.48 -3.73 -19.14
CA MET A 92 -1.61 -5.10 -19.66
C MET A 92 -2.69 -5.22 -20.73
N MET A 93 -3.84 -4.57 -20.55
CA MET A 93 -4.91 -4.58 -21.55
C MET A 93 -4.48 -3.89 -22.85
N VAL A 94 -3.78 -2.76 -22.77
CA VAL A 94 -3.21 -2.09 -23.95
C VAL A 94 -2.21 -2.99 -24.67
N PHE A 95 -1.33 -3.67 -23.92
CA PHE A 95 -0.36 -4.61 -24.48
C PHE A 95 -1.04 -5.77 -25.20
N ILE A 96 -2.07 -6.37 -24.59
CA ILE A 96 -2.84 -7.47 -25.19
C ILE A 96 -3.51 -7.01 -26.48
N LEU A 97 -4.13 -5.82 -26.50
CA LEU A 97 -4.73 -5.26 -27.72
C LEU A 97 -3.69 -5.02 -28.82
N ALA A 98 -2.51 -4.51 -28.47
CA ALA A 98 -1.43 -4.33 -29.43
C ALA A 98 -0.97 -5.66 -30.06
N ILE A 99 -0.89 -6.73 -29.25
CA ILE A 99 -0.60 -8.08 -29.74
C ILE A 99 -1.69 -8.54 -30.71
N PHE A 100 -2.96 -8.39 -30.36
CA PHE A 100 -4.07 -8.80 -31.24
C PHE A 100 -4.14 -8.02 -32.55
N LEU A 101 -3.78 -6.74 -32.56
CA LEU A 101 -3.82 -5.91 -33.77
C LEU A 101 -2.60 -6.13 -34.68
N TYR A 102 -1.44 -6.46 -34.11
CA TYR A 102 -0.18 -6.53 -34.88
C TYR A 102 0.24 -7.96 -35.23
N ILE A 103 -0.19 -8.96 -34.45
CA ILE A 103 0.12 -10.37 -34.74
C ILE A 103 -1.06 -10.97 -35.50
N PRO A 104 -0.87 -11.39 -36.78
CA PRO A 104 -1.92 -12.08 -37.52
C PRO A 104 -2.34 -13.33 -36.77
N SER A 105 -3.63 -13.65 -36.84
CA SER A 105 -4.18 -14.82 -36.16
C SER A 105 -3.52 -16.10 -36.68
N LYS A 106 -3.48 -17.16 -35.85
CA LYS A 106 -2.86 -18.43 -36.27
C LYS A 106 -3.50 -18.99 -37.54
N ASP A 107 -4.81 -18.83 -37.68
CA ASP A 107 -5.57 -19.32 -38.84
C ASP A 107 -5.14 -18.61 -40.14
N GLU A 108 -4.94 -17.29 -40.10
CA GLU A 108 -4.41 -16.54 -41.25
C GLU A 108 -2.97 -16.96 -41.60
N ILE A 109 -2.14 -17.27 -40.60
CA ILE A 109 -0.78 -17.76 -40.81
C ILE A 109 -0.80 -19.15 -41.46
N ASP A 110 -1.71 -20.02 -41.03
CA ASP A 110 -1.81 -21.39 -41.54
C ASP A 110 -2.41 -21.43 -42.95
N GLU A 111 -3.37 -20.58 -43.26
CA GLU A 111 -3.89 -20.39 -44.63
C GLU A 111 -2.79 -19.90 -45.58
N ARG A 112 -2.03 -18.86 -45.19
CA ARG A 112 -0.88 -18.37 -45.96
C ARG A 112 0.18 -19.45 -46.18
N ARG A 113 0.41 -20.33 -45.20
CA ARG A 113 1.34 -21.47 -45.34
C ARG A 113 0.78 -22.55 -46.27
N ALA A 114 -0.51 -22.85 -46.19
CA ALA A 114 -1.16 -23.82 -47.05
C ALA A 114 -1.11 -23.37 -48.52
N ASP A 115 -1.41 -22.11 -48.80
CA ASP A 115 -1.32 -21.52 -50.14
C ASP A 115 0.11 -21.59 -50.70
N MET A 116 1.10 -21.21 -49.88
CA MET A 116 2.52 -21.34 -50.23
C MET A 116 2.94 -22.80 -50.47
N ALA A 117 2.39 -23.75 -49.71
CA ALA A 117 2.67 -25.17 -49.89
C ALA A 117 2.08 -25.74 -51.19
N VAL A 118 0.90 -25.26 -51.61
CA VAL A 118 0.32 -25.60 -52.91
C VAL A 118 1.17 -25.02 -54.04
N LEU A 119 1.60 -23.75 -53.94
CA LEU A 119 2.45 -23.14 -54.96
C LEU A 119 3.81 -23.85 -55.12
N LYS A 120 4.41 -24.33 -54.03
CA LYS A 120 5.68 -25.09 -54.06
C LYS A 120 5.59 -26.46 -54.73
N LYS A 121 4.38 -27.04 -54.87
CA LYS A 121 4.20 -28.31 -55.59
C LYS A 121 4.46 -28.18 -57.09
N TYR A 122 4.39 -26.96 -57.62
CA TYR A 122 4.63 -26.68 -59.02
C TYR A 122 6.02 -26.04 -59.19
N PRO A 123 6.80 -26.43 -60.22
CA PRO A 123 8.10 -25.81 -60.52
C PRO A 123 7.92 -24.41 -61.13
N LEU A 124 7.31 -23.50 -60.37
CA LEU A 124 7.06 -22.12 -60.77
C LEU A 124 8.34 -21.30 -60.59
N GLN A 125 8.84 -20.71 -61.67
CA GLN A 125 9.93 -19.73 -61.60
C GLN A 125 9.33 -18.38 -61.21
N ILE A 126 9.45 -18.06 -59.92
CA ILE A 126 8.99 -16.82 -59.31
C ILE A 126 10.21 -15.90 -59.14
N ARG A 127 10.09 -14.64 -59.56
CA ARG A 127 11.12 -13.61 -59.38
C ARG A 127 10.45 -12.34 -58.88
N GLU A 128 11.02 -11.71 -57.85
CA GLU A 128 10.64 -10.34 -57.51
C GLU A 128 11.47 -9.34 -58.32
N SER A 129 10.79 -8.34 -58.88
CA SER A 129 11.40 -7.17 -59.51
C SER A 129 10.57 -5.95 -59.13
N ASP A 130 11.22 -4.90 -58.62
CA ASP A 130 10.57 -3.62 -58.28
C ASP A 130 9.32 -3.73 -57.36
N GLY A 131 9.32 -4.69 -56.43
CA GLY A 131 8.22 -4.90 -55.48
C GLY A 131 7.04 -5.71 -56.04
N GLU A 132 7.12 -6.17 -57.29
CA GLU A 132 6.11 -7.03 -57.91
C GLU A 132 6.61 -8.47 -58.04
N THR A 133 5.73 -9.44 -57.75
CA THR A 133 6.01 -10.88 -57.93
C THR A 133 5.71 -11.31 -59.36
N LEU A 134 6.76 -11.61 -60.13
CA LEU A 134 6.64 -12.08 -61.52
C LEU A 134 6.73 -13.60 -61.57
N VAL A 135 5.78 -14.21 -62.28
CA VAL A 135 5.75 -15.67 -62.53
C VAL A 135 5.98 -15.93 -64.01
N ARG A 136 6.95 -16.80 -64.35
CA ARG A 136 7.20 -17.18 -65.74
C ARG A 136 6.16 -18.23 -66.19
N ILE A 137 5.32 -17.86 -67.16
CA ILE A 137 4.30 -18.72 -67.74
C ILE A 137 4.65 -19.04 -69.21
N MET A 138 4.60 -20.32 -69.61
CA MET A 138 4.83 -20.73 -71.00
C MET A 138 3.57 -20.52 -71.86
N ARG A 139 3.57 -19.48 -72.72
CA ARG A 139 2.42 -19.14 -73.59
C ARG A 139 1.94 -20.27 -74.53
N LYS A 140 2.79 -21.23 -74.88
CA LYS A 140 2.45 -22.31 -75.84
C LYS A 140 1.37 -23.27 -75.32
N ASN A 141 1.26 -23.44 -74.00
CA ASN A 141 0.27 -24.34 -73.40
C ASN A 141 -0.80 -23.56 -72.63
N CYS A 142 -1.09 -22.34 -73.08
CA CYS A 142 -2.11 -21.49 -72.51
C CYS A 142 -3.35 -21.48 -73.39
N TYR A 143 -4.51 -21.61 -72.75
CA TYR A 143 -5.83 -21.63 -73.35
C TYR A 143 -6.57 -20.36 -72.97
N SER A 144 -7.31 -19.82 -73.93
CA SER A 144 -8.21 -18.69 -73.75
C SER A 144 -9.59 -19.16 -74.18
N PHE A 145 -10.61 -18.85 -73.37
CA PHE A 145 -12.00 -19.13 -73.73
C PHE A 145 -12.60 -18.05 -74.64
N GLU A 146 -11.82 -17.01 -74.96
CA GLU A 146 -12.24 -15.97 -75.88
C GLU A 146 -12.33 -16.49 -77.32
N PRO A 147 -13.35 -16.04 -78.08
CA PRO A 147 -13.56 -16.46 -79.45
C PRO A 147 -12.34 -16.12 -80.33
N SER A 148 -12.08 -16.97 -81.32
CA SER A 148 -10.92 -16.90 -82.23
C SER A 148 -10.79 -15.59 -83.02
N SER A 149 -11.81 -14.75 -83.02
CA SER A 149 -11.89 -13.45 -83.69
C SER A 149 -11.17 -12.31 -82.97
N VAL A 150 -10.76 -12.49 -81.69
CA VAL A 150 -10.05 -11.46 -80.93
C VAL A 150 -8.54 -11.53 -81.23
N LYS A 151 -7.96 -10.40 -81.65
CA LYS A 151 -6.54 -10.32 -82.08
C LYS A 151 -5.55 -10.36 -80.92
N GLU A 152 -5.91 -9.81 -79.77
CA GLU A 152 -5.12 -9.86 -78.53
C GLU A 152 -5.89 -10.68 -77.50
N LYS A 153 -5.50 -11.95 -77.33
CA LYS A 153 -6.17 -12.85 -76.40
C LYS A 153 -5.61 -12.72 -75.01
N THR A 154 -6.49 -12.59 -74.03
CA THR A 154 -6.14 -12.83 -72.63
C THR A 154 -6.18 -14.34 -72.40
N TYR A 155 -5.09 -14.90 -71.90
CA TYR A 155 -5.02 -16.33 -71.61
C TYR A 155 -5.55 -16.60 -70.21
N ASP A 156 -6.64 -17.35 -70.12
CA ASP A 156 -7.34 -17.64 -68.87
C ASP A 156 -6.68 -18.78 -68.08
N TRP A 157 -6.11 -19.76 -68.79
CA TRP A 157 -5.53 -20.97 -68.20
C TRP A 157 -4.23 -21.34 -68.87
N CYS A 158 -3.26 -21.83 -68.10
CA CYS A 158 -2.01 -22.35 -68.63
C CYS A 158 -1.71 -23.71 -68.03
N GLN A 159 -1.45 -24.69 -68.89
CA GLN A 159 -1.03 -26.02 -68.47
C GLN A 159 0.42 -25.94 -67.99
N ILE A 160 0.60 -26.20 -66.70
CA ILE A 160 1.91 -26.36 -66.07
C ILE A 160 2.33 -27.81 -66.31
N ASP A 161 3.40 -28.02 -67.08
CA ASP A 161 3.98 -29.34 -67.27
C ASP A 161 4.81 -29.70 -66.02
N PRO A 162 4.46 -30.76 -65.26
CA PRO A 162 5.26 -31.20 -64.13
C PRO A 162 6.64 -31.76 -64.54
N LYS A 163 6.88 -31.98 -65.85
CA LYS A 163 8.14 -32.52 -66.38
C LYS A 163 8.91 -31.52 -67.23
N LYS A 164 9.55 -30.56 -66.56
CA LYS A 164 10.93 -30.15 -66.88
C LYS A 164 11.43 -29.29 -65.73
N TYR A 165 12.04 -29.96 -64.76
CA TYR A 165 13.31 -29.69 -64.08
C TYR A 165 13.28 -30.38 -62.72
#